data_AF-A0A661W719-F1
#
_entry.id   AF-A0A661W719-F1
#
_cell.length_a   1.000
_cell.length_b   1.000
_cell.length_c   1.000
_cell.angle_alpha   90.00
_cell.angle_beta   90.00
_cell.angle_gamma   90.00
#
_symmetry.space_group_name_H-M   'P 1'
#
loop_
_entity.id
_entity.type
_entity.pdbx_description
1 polymer ?
#
loop_
_entity_poly.entity_id
_entity_poly.type
_entity_poly.pdbx_seq_one_letter_code
_entity_poly.pdbx_strand_id
1 'polypeptide(L)'
;MKSGVPILDVARAYGLAALLSYSDADQSTSPVINDAGSAFVIDFPRGKPTRDYLSQDDAWQALFYLPSDLDPRNPAWSSLFVTDLRALAERKRKQVQEHLEQQFDELLGTARDRGLSVQFEGESLSGGLEPSAFKGSKSATRAHYAEDQTKVDTDNWALACLGGALAGRYVWQHRAVFVVYPVPEKVHFFNWRDIKQKTYAERLNYLSVQNAVAHYSVVLAEAMRKMAVSRLDFSDRFSNLAYFSLFKTGNQWKPSSAGLLNIQPLLDMALGQPHEAAKVFQVWDYLFRRGSVRGCEDLAEAITELIMSPSLENLERHNRVLIRYIAGKGVRAMNQYTEESVKEVMQIVDNSV
;
A
#
# COMPACT_ATOMS: atom_id res chain seq x y z
N MET A 1 -0.61 -15.46 -11.60
CA MET A 1 -1.66 -14.82 -12.43
C MET A 1 -2.52 -13.91 -11.57
N LYS A 2 -2.98 -12.78 -12.13
CA LYS A 2 -3.96 -11.91 -11.46
C LYS A 2 -5.35 -12.57 -11.52
N SER A 3 -6.06 -12.55 -10.39
CA SER A 3 -7.41 -13.10 -10.21
C SER A 3 -8.51 -12.12 -10.62
N GLY A 4 -8.17 -10.83 -10.74
CA GLY A 4 -9.14 -9.75 -10.90
C GLY A 4 -9.61 -9.16 -9.58
N VAL A 5 -9.06 -9.61 -8.45
CA VAL A 5 -9.25 -8.98 -7.13
C VAL A 5 -7.94 -8.24 -6.79
N PRO A 6 -7.84 -6.91 -7.04
CA PRO A 6 -6.55 -6.21 -7.05
C PRO A 6 -5.77 -6.32 -5.73
N ILE A 7 -6.47 -6.22 -4.60
CA ILE A 7 -5.83 -6.27 -3.27
C ILE A 7 -5.27 -7.66 -2.98
N LEU A 8 -6.04 -8.70 -3.29
CA LEU A 8 -5.60 -10.08 -3.20
C LEU A 8 -4.36 -10.32 -4.08
N ASP A 9 -4.40 -9.84 -5.33
CA ASP A 9 -3.32 -10.06 -6.30
C ASP A 9 -2.02 -9.36 -5.87
N VAL A 10 -2.12 -8.12 -5.40
CA VAL A 10 -0.97 -7.37 -4.86
C VAL A 10 -0.42 -8.03 -3.60
N ALA A 11 -1.30 -8.40 -2.66
CA ALA A 11 -0.89 -9.05 -1.42
C ALA A 11 -0.18 -10.38 -1.70
N ARG A 12 -0.68 -11.20 -2.63
CA ARG A 12 -0.02 -12.46 -3.03
C ARG A 12 1.37 -12.23 -3.61
N ALA A 13 1.53 -11.20 -4.45
CA ALA A 13 2.83 -10.87 -5.05
C ALA A 13 3.87 -10.50 -3.97
N TYR A 14 3.48 -9.67 -3.00
CA TYR A 14 4.34 -9.35 -1.85
C TYR A 14 4.62 -10.56 -0.96
N GLY A 15 3.62 -11.43 -0.75
CA GLY A 15 3.77 -12.64 0.04
C GLY A 15 4.77 -13.62 -0.56
N LEU A 16 4.70 -13.84 -1.88
CA LEU A 16 5.66 -14.68 -2.59
C LEU A 16 7.06 -14.08 -2.60
N ALA A 17 7.18 -12.77 -2.84
CA ALA A 17 8.46 -12.07 -2.76
C ALA A 17 9.08 -12.17 -1.35
N ALA A 18 8.27 -12.05 -0.30
CA ALA A 18 8.71 -12.27 1.07
C ALA A 18 9.18 -13.71 1.28
N LEU A 19 8.37 -14.71 0.91
CA LEU A 19 8.72 -16.11 1.07
C LEU A 19 10.06 -16.45 0.41
N LEU A 20 10.28 -15.98 -0.83
CA LEU A 20 11.55 -16.15 -1.55
C LEU A 20 12.70 -15.44 -0.85
N SER A 21 12.47 -14.22 -0.37
CA SER A 21 13.50 -13.42 0.30
C SER A 21 13.98 -14.02 1.61
N TYR A 22 13.08 -14.62 2.39
CA TYR A 22 13.39 -15.22 3.70
C TYR A 22 13.87 -16.67 3.60
N SER A 23 13.73 -17.31 2.44
CA SER A 23 14.23 -18.67 2.20
C SER A 23 15.58 -18.71 1.48
N ASP A 24 16.13 -17.56 1.07
CA ASP A 24 17.36 -17.48 0.31
C ASP A 24 18.61 -17.63 1.19
N ALA A 25 19.24 -18.79 1.11
CA ALA A 25 20.42 -19.11 1.89
C ALA A 25 21.64 -18.21 1.57
N ASP A 26 21.72 -17.72 0.33
CA ASP A 26 22.86 -16.94 -0.15
C ASP A 26 22.72 -15.44 0.16
N GLN A 27 21.51 -14.96 0.53
CA GLN A 27 21.14 -13.55 0.73
C GLN A 27 21.66 -12.59 -0.36
N SER A 28 21.88 -13.10 -1.56
CA SER A 28 22.73 -12.44 -2.56
C SER A 28 21.96 -11.53 -3.51
N THR A 29 20.62 -11.65 -3.51
CA THR A 29 19.74 -10.96 -4.44
C THR A 29 18.41 -10.64 -3.76
N SER A 30 17.72 -9.60 -4.24
CA SER A 30 16.39 -9.24 -3.75
C SER A 30 15.35 -9.68 -4.77
N PRO A 31 14.27 -10.38 -4.39
CA PRO A 31 13.16 -10.63 -5.29
C PRO A 31 12.59 -9.31 -5.82
N VAL A 32 12.37 -9.24 -7.12
CA VAL A 32 11.81 -8.06 -7.81
C VAL A 32 10.40 -8.39 -8.28
N ILE A 33 9.42 -7.62 -7.81
CA ILE A 33 8.03 -7.73 -8.22
C ILE A 33 7.84 -6.85 -9.46
N ASN A 34 7.50 -7.45 -10.60
CA ASN A 34 7.19 -6.73 -11.84
C ASN A 34 5.72 -6.94 -12.23
N ASP A 35 5.03 -5.88 -12.64
CA ASP A 35 3.71 -5.97 -13.24
C ASP A 35 3.81 -6.21 -14.75
N ALA A 36 3.48 -7.42 -15.19
CA ALA A 36 3.43 -7.82 -16.60
C ALA A 36 2.01 -7.70 -17.20
N GLY A 37 1.13 -6.88 -16.61
CA GLY A 37 -0.26 -6.70 -17.02
C GLY A 37 -1.16 -7.80 -16.48
N SER A 38 -1.10 -9.02 -17.05
CA SER A 38 -1.96 -10.15 -16.66
C SER A 38 -1.47 -10.93 -15.43
N ALA A 39 -0.24 -10.67 -14.99
CA ALA A 39 0.39 -11.33 -13.85
C ALA A 39 1.39 -10.37 -13.18
N PHE A 40 1.60 -10.57 -11.88
CA PHE A 40 2.84 -10.15 -11.24
C PHE A 40 3.87 -11.25 -11.44
N VAL A 41 5.05 -10.89 -11.94
CA VAL A 41 6.20 -11.77 -12.16
C VAL A 41 7.24 -11.43 -11.09
N ILE A 42 7.66 -12.45 -10.33
CA ILE A 42 8.69 -12.28 -9.30
C ILE A 42 10.02 -12.75 -9.89
N ASP A 43 10.86 -11.80 -10.28
CA ASP A 43 12.20 -12.12 -10.75
C ASP A 43 13.09 -12.34 -9.54
N PHE A 44 13.72 -13.51 -9.46
CA PHE A 44 14.66 -13.83 -8.40
C PHE A 44 15.96 -14.44 -8.94
N PRO A 45 16.73 -13.67 -9.75
CA PRO A 45 17.90 -14.20 -10.42
C PRO A 45 18.96 -14.56 -9.38
N ARG A 46 19.41 -15.82 -9.41
CA ARG A 46 20.42 -16.42 -8.52
C ARG A 46 19.96 -16.74 -7.10
N GLY A 47 18.69 -16.51 -6.77
CA GLY A 47 18.15 -16.94 -5.49
C GLY A 47 18.18 -18.46 -5.36
N LYS A 48 18.53 -18.96 -4.19
CA LYS A 48 18.48 -20.39 -3.85
C LYS A 48 17.54 -20.59 -2.66
N PRO A 49 16.22 -20.41 -2.88
CA PRO A 49 15.24 -20.57 -1.82
C PRO A 49 15.23 -22.03 -1.34
N THR A 50 15.37 -22.24 -0.03
CA THR A 50 15.30 -23.57 0.59
C THR A 50 14.43 -23.56 1.83
N ARG A 51 13.71 -24.66 2.05
CA ARG A 51 12.87 -24.86 3.23
C ARG A 51 13.68 -24.88 4.52
N ASP A 52 14.83 -25.55 4.50
CA ASP A 52 15.69 -25.70 5.68
C ASP A 52 16.14 -24.34 6.19
N TYR A 53 16.60 -23.45 5.29
CA TYR A 53 16.98 -22.08 5.64
C TYR A 53 15.80 -21.28 6.19
N LEU A 54 14.65 -21.31 5.51
CA LEU A 54 13.44 -20.60 5.94
C LEU A 54 13.05 -20.96 7.38
N SER A 55 13.04 -22.25 7.70
CA SER A 55 12.63 -22.74 9.02
C SER A 55 13.59 -22.33 10.14
N GLN A 56 14.87 -22.11 9.81
CA GLN A 56 15.93 -21.72 10.75
C GLN A 56 16.15 -20.20 10.82
N ASP A 57 15.55 -19.42 9.92
CA ASP A 57 15.72 -17.97 9.90
C ASP A 57 14.91 -17.31 11.04
N ASP A 58 15.62 -16.78 12.03
CA ASP A 58 15.04 -16.01 13.14
C ASP A 58 14.19 -14.83 12.65
N ALA A 59 14.57 -14.20 11.54
CA ALA A 59 13.84 -13.07 10.97
C ALA A 59 12.53 -13.51 10.30
N TRP A 60 12.47 -14.73 9.75
CA TRP A 60 11.22 -15.35 9.28
C TRP A 60 10.30 -15.66 10.46
N GLN A 61 10.81 -16.32 11.50
CA GLN A 61 10.04 -16.63 12.70
C GLN A 61 9.50 -15.34 13.36
N ALA A 62 10.32 -14.29 13.45
CA ALA A 62 9.94 -13.00 14.02
C ALA A 62 8.70 -12.36 13.35
N LEU A 63 8.44 -12.65 12.07
CA LEU A 63 7.24 -12.16 11.37
C LEU A 63 5.96 -12.63 12.05
N PHE A 64 5.95 -13.80 12.69
CA PHE A 64 4.76 -14.42 13.26
C PHE A 64 4.67 -14.29 14.79
N TYR A 65 5.79 -14.14 15.49
CA TYR A 65 5.85 -14.14 16.96
C TYR A 65 6.06 -12.78 17.62
N LEU A 66 6.49 -11.75 16.89
CA LEU A 66 6.65 -10.38 17.39
C LEU A 66 5.62 -9.41 16.77
N PRO A 67 4.30 -9.65 16.89
CA PRO A 67 3.29 -8.77 16.33
C PRO A 67 3.24 -7.47 17.14
N SER A 68 3.91 -6.44 16.67
CA SER A 68 3.65 -5.07 17.11
C SER A 68 3.26 -4.24 15.90
N ASP A 69 1.96 -4.01 15.74
CA ASP A 69 1.40 -3.07 14.76
C ASP A 69 1.92 -1.62 14.98
N LEU A 70 2.62 -1.36 16.11
CA LEU A 70 3.27 -0.09 16.40
C LEU A 70 4.60 0.09 15.67
N ASP A 71 5.30 -1.00 15.33
CA ASP A 71 6.53 -0.93 14.55
C ASP A 71 6.22 -1.18 13.06
N PRO A 72 6.44 -0.20 12.16
CA PRO A 72 6.19 -0.40 10.72
C PRO A 72 6.99 -1.53 10.09
N ARG A 73 8.10 -1.94 10.72
CA ARG A 73 8.94 -3.05 10.28
C ARG A 73 8.28 -4.40 10.53
N ASN A 74 7.33 -4.48 11.45
CA ASN A 74 6.61 -5.71 11.76
C ASN A 74 5.39 -5.88 10.84
N PRO A 75 4.97 -7.12 10.57
CA PRO A 75 3.73 -7.37 9.84
C PRO A 75 2.52 -6.94 10.67
N ALA A 76 1.58 -6.25 10.04
CA ALA A 76 0.37 -5.73 10.66
C ALA A 76 -0.74 -6.81 10.77
N TRP A 77 -0.43 -7.96 11.36
CA TRP A 77 -1.34 -9.10 11.46
C TRP A 77 -2.66 -8.76 12.13
N SER A 78 -2.63 -7.97 13.20
CA SER A 78 -3.84 -7.60 13.96
C SER A 78 -4.76 -6.72 13.11
N SER A 79 -4.17 -5.83 12.31
CA SER A 79 -4.90 -4.95 11.40
C SER A 79 -5.41 -5.66 10.14
N LEU A 80 -4.65 -6.63 9.60
CA LEU A 80 -5.09 -7.50 8.50
C LEU A 80 -6.35 -8.29 8.89
N PHE A 81 -6.33 -8.87 10.09
CA PHE A 81 -7.42 -9.69 10.63
C PHE A 81 -8.42 -8.88 11.48
N VAL A 82 -8.61 -7.59 11.17
CA VAL A 82 -9.51 -6.69 11.91
C VAL A 82 -10.96 -7.19 12.02
N THR A 83 -11.41 -8.00 11.05
CA THR A 83 -12.75 -8.60 11.02
C THR A 83 -12.87 -9.86 11.87
N ASP A 84 -11.75 -10.46 12.27
CA ASP A 84 -11.70 -11.71 13.02
C ASP A 84 -11.61 -11.43 14.53
N LEU A 85 -12.17 -12.35 15.33
CA LEU A 85 -11.93 -12.36 16.77
C LEU A 85 -10.46 -12.67 17.04
N ARG A 86 -9.89 -12.11 18.11
CA ARG A 86 -8.46 -12.25 18.44
C ARG A 86 -7.95 -13.70 18.40
N ALA A 87 -8.69 -14.64 19.00
CA ALA A 87 -8.31 -16.06 19.02
C ALA A 87 -8.33 -16.69 17.61
N LEU A 88 -9.24 -16.26 16.74
CA LEU A 88 -9.28 -16.70 15.34
C LEU A 88 -8.14 -16.09 14.53
N ALA A 89 -7.85 -14.80 14.74
CA ALA A 89 -6.73 -14.11 14.10
C ALA A 89 -5.38 -14.74 14.46
N GLU A 90 -5.16 -15.08 15.73
CA GLU A 90 -3.95 -15.78 16.19
C GLU A 90 -3.83 -17.18 15.57
N ARG A 91 -4.95 -17.92 15.46
CA ARG A 91 -4.99 -19.22 14.80
C ARG A 91 -4.68 -19.12 13.30
N LYS A 92 -5.33 -18.19 12.59
CA LYS A 92 -5.09 -17.95 11.16
C LYS A 92 -3.62 -17.58 10.91
N ARG A 93 -3.05 -16.69 11.72
CA ARG A 93 -1.62 -16.32 11.61
C ARG A 93 -0.71 -17.55 11.72
N LYS A 94 -0.96 -18.42 12.70
CA LYS A 94 -0.19 -19.66 12.89
C LYS A 94 -0.38 -20.63 11.71
N GLN A 95 -1.62 -20.78 11.25
CA GLN A 95 -1.94 -21.59 10.07
C GLN A 95 -1.21 -21.10 8.81
N VAL A 96 -1.10 -19.78 8.60
CA VAL A 96 -0.33 -19.21 7.49
C VAL A 96 1.14 -19.64 7.57
N GLN A 97 1.76 -19.53 8.75
CA GLN A 97 3.14 -19.95 8.94
C GLN A 97 3.33 -21.45 8.64
N GLU A 98 2.55 -22.30 9.31
CA GLU A 98 2.66 -23.75 9.18
C GLU A 98 2.43 -24.20 7.73
N HIS A 99 1.45 -23.60 7.04
CA HIS A 99 1.15 -23.91 5.65
C HIS A 99 2.31 -23.54 4.72
N LEU A 100 2.83 -22.31 4.83
CA LEU A 100 3.94 -21.84 3.97
C LEU A 100 5.23 -22.65 4.20
N GLU A 101 5.49 -23.09 5.44
CA GLU A 101 6.65 -23.92 5.76
C GLU A 101 6.47 -25.38 5.31
N GLN A 102 5.25 -25.95 5.39
CA GLN A 102 4.99 -27.33 5.02
C GLN A 102 4.85 -27.53 3.51
N GLN A 103 4.19 -26.60 2.82
CA GLN A 103 3.94 -26.65 1.39
C GLN A 103 5.02 -25.95 0.56
N PHE A 104 6.14 -25.55 1.18
CA PHE A 104 7.17 -24.73 0.57
C PHE A 104 7.62 -25.23 -0.83
N ASP A 105 8.04 -26.50 -0.92
CA ASP A 105 8.60 -27.06 -2.14
C ASP A 105 7.54 -27.20 -3.26
N GLU A 106 6.32 -27.63 -2.89
CA GLU A 106 5.21 -27.78 -3.83
C GLU A 106 4.71 -26.42 -4.35
N LEU A 107 4.61 -25.43 -3.45
CA LEU A 107 4.19 -24.07 -3.77
C LEU A 107 5.20 -23.42 -4.72
N LEU A 108 6.51 -23.51 -4.44
CA LEU A 108 7.54 -22.94 -5.32
C LEU A 108 7.63 -23.69 -6.65
N GLY A 109 7.50 -25.02 -6.66
CA GLY A 109 7.43 -25.82 -7.88
C GLY A 109 6.26 -25.38 -8.76
N THR A 110 5.07 -25.23 -8.17
CA THR A 110 3.87 -24.76 -8.88
C THR A 110 4.02 -23.33 -9.38
N ALA A 111 4.55 -22.43 -8.55
CA ALA A 111 4.79 -21.03 -8.90
C ALA A 111 5.74 -20.91 -10.11
N ARG A 112 6.79 -21.73 -10.15
CA ARG A 112 7.77 -21.74 -11.25
C ARG A 112 7.21 -22.35 -12.53
N ASP A 113 6.56 -23.50 -12.43
CA ASP A 113 6.25 -24.33 -13.60
C ASP A 113 4.91 -23.94 -14.25
N ARG A 114 3.94 -23.49 -13.45
CA ARG A 114 2.56 -23.19 -13.91
C ARG A 114 2.10 -21.77 -13.57
N GLY A 115 2.76 -21.14 -12.61
CA GLY A 115 2.29 -19.91 -11.97
C GLY A 115 1.13 -20.17 -11.00
N LEU A 116 1.01 -19.28 -10.02
CA LEU A 116 -0.07 -19.36 -9.04
C LEU A 116 -1.34 -18.68 -9.57
N SER A 117 -2.34 -19.48 -9.92
CA SER A 117 -3.67 -19.01 -10.31
C SER A 117 -4.64 -19.26 -9.15
N VAL A 118 -5.52 -18.28 -8.87
CA VAL A 118 -6.48 -18.38 -7.76
C VAL A 118 -7.60 -19.32 -8.14
N GLN A 119 -7.85 -20.30 -7.27
CA GLN A 119 -9.09 -21.08 -7.26
C GLN A 119 -9.98 -20.48 -6.17
N PHE A 120 -11.21 -20.09 -6.52
CA PHE A 120 -12.14 -19.44 -5.60
C PHE A 120 -12.90 -20.45 -4.74
N GLU A 121 -12.16 -21.20 -3.92
CA GLU A 121 -12.66 -22.25 -3.01
C GLU A 121 -11.78 -22.33 -1.76
N GLY A 122 -12.28 -22.87 -0.64
CA GLY A 122 -11.44 -23.05 0.56
C GLY A 122 -11.52 -21.90 1.58
N GLU A 123 -10.39 -21.26 1.85
CA GLU A 123 -10.21 -20.34 2.98
C GLU A 123 -10.85 -18.97 2.74
N SER A 124 -11.55 -18.44 3.74
CA SER A 124 -12.22 -17.14 3.61
C SER A 124 -11.22 -15.99 3.77
N LEU A 125 -11.26 -15.03 2.84
CA LEU A 125 -10.44 -13.84 2.93
C LEU A 125 -10.91 -12.96 4.09
N SER A 126 -9.96 -12.46 4.89
CA SER A 126 -10.26 -11.51 5.96
C SER A 126 -10.43 -10.10 5.40
N GLY A 127 -11.10 -9.20 6.13
CA GLY A 127 -11.46 -7.88 5.60
C GLY A 127 -10.28 -7.00 5.19
N GLY A 128 -9.06 -7.25 5.68
CA GLY A 128 -7.85 -6.58 5.20
C GLY A 128 -7.41 -6.96 3.78
N LEU A 129 -7.96 -8.05 3.23
CA LEU A 129 -7.67 -8.62 1.90
C LEU A 129 -8.89 -8.62 0.98
N GLU A 130 -10.09 -8.52 1.54
CA GLU A 130 -11.33 -8.69 0.81
C GLU A 130 -12.17 -7.41 0.77
N PRO A 131 -12.08 -6.65 -0.32
CA PRO A 131 -12.93 -5.50 -0.55
C PRO A 131 -14.32 -5.84 -1.14
N SER A 132 -14.65 -7.12 -1.37
CA SER A 132 -15.75 -7.60 -2.25
C SER A 132 -17.16 -7.01 -2.06
N ALA A 133 -17.49 -6.36 -0.93
CA ALA A 133 -18.76 -5.66 -0.74
C ALA A 133 -18.76 -4.15 -1.10
N PHE A 134 -17.80 -3.65 -1.89
CA PHE A 134 -17.86 -2.28 -2.41
C PHE A 134 -18.79 -2.13 -3.62
N LYS A 135 -19.93 -1.46 -3.43
CA LYS A 135 -20.68 -0.83 -4.52
C LYS A 135 -19.79 0.25 -5.16
N GLY A 136 -19.15 -0.03 -6.29
CA GLY A 136 -18.45 0.99 -7.08
C GLY A 136 -17.25 0.53 -7.90
N SER A 137 -16.58 -0.56 -7.52
CA SER A 137 -15.49 -1.14 -8.31
C SER A 137 -16.05 -2.07 -9.40
N LYS A 138 -16.80 -1.48 -10.35
CA LYS A 138 -17.38 -2.20 -11.50
C LYS A 138 -16.36 -2.31 -12.65
N SER A 139 -15.22 -2.96 -12.41
CA SER A 139 -14.55 -3.67 -13.50
C SER A 139 -15.08 -5.10 -13.51
N ALA A 140 -15.23 -5.71 -14.68
CA ALA A 140 -15.77 -7.07 -14.83
C ALA A 140 -14.82 -8.08 -14.16
N THR A 141 -14.98 -8.29 -12.86
CA THR A 141 -14.27 -9.30 -12.10
C THR A 141 -14.89 -10.66 -12.41
N ARG A 142 -14.05 -11.69 -12.59
CA ARG A 142 -14.51 -13.08 -12.76
C ARG A 142 -15.12 -13.67 -11.48
N ALA A 143 -15.05 -12.94 -10.37
CA ALA A 143 -15.70 -13.30 -9.11
C ALA A 143 -17.19 -12.99 -9.22
N HIS A 144 -18.02 -14.04 -9.17
CA HIS A 144 -19.46 -13.89 -9.06
C HIS A 144 -19.81 -13.10 -7.80
N TYR A 145 -20.74 -12.15 -7.94
CA TYR A 145 -21.29 -11.39 -6.83
C TYR A 145 -21.97 -12.36 -5.85
N ALA A 146 -21.41 -12.53 -4.66
CA ALA A 146 -22.00 -13.27 -3.55
C ALA A 146 -21.98 -12.39 -2.29
N GLU A 147 -23.04 -12.42 -1.49
CA GLU A 147 -23.05 -11.80 -0.16
C GLU A 147 -22.14 -12.54 0.83
N ASP A 148 -21.66 -13.73 0.45
CA ASP A 148 -20.72 -14.54 1.22
C ASP A 148 -19.27 -14.04 1.06
N GLN A 149 -18.46 -14.25 2.10
CA GLN A 149 -17.02 -13.99 2.04
C GLN A 149 -16.37 -14.79 0.91
N THR A 150 -15.52 -14.12 0.14
CA THR A 150 -14.74 -14.70 -0.96
C THR A 150 -13.79 -15.72 -0.37
N LYS A 151 -13.89 -16.94 -0.89
CA LYS A 151 -12.99 -18.04 -0.54
C LYS A 151 -11.92 -18.20 -1.62
N VAL A 152 -10.71 -18.52 -1.20
CA VAL A 152 -9.58 -18.81 -2.10
C VAL A 152 -8.75 -19.96 -1.58
N ASP A 153 -8.08 -20.67 -2.49
CA ASP A 153 -7.25 -21.82 -2.15
C ASP A 153 -6.17 -21.45 -1.12
N THR A 154 -5.78 -22.44 -0.30
CA THR A 154 -4.96 -22.20 0.88
C THR A 154 -3.58 -21.61 0.55
N ASP A 155 -2.99 -21.97 -0.59
CA ASP A 155 -1.70 -21.41 -1.04
C ASP A 155 -1.83 -19.90 -1.29
N ASN A 156 -2.82 -19.52 -2.09
CA ASN A 156 -3.06 -18.12 -2.41
C ASN A 156 -3.56 -17.33 -1.21
N TRP A 157 -4.36 -17.94 -0.34
CA TRP A 157 -4.77 -17.36 0.94
C TRP A 157 -3.58 -17.08 1.84
N ALA A 158 -2.67 -18.05 2.03
CA ALA A 158 -1.53 -17.92 2.92
C ALA A 158 -0.54 -16.85 2.43
N LEU A 159 -0.23 -16.84 1.13
CA LEU A 159 0.59 -15.81 0.50
C LEU A 159 -0.07 -14.42 0.60
N ALA A 160 -1.37 -14.33 0.35
CA ALA A 160 -2.12 -13.08 0.49
C ALA A 160 -2.07 -12.57 1.93
N CYS A 161 -2.21 -13.45 2.93
CA CYS A 161 -2.14 -13.07 4.33
C CYS A 161 -0.77 -12.52 4.70
N LEU A 162 0.31 -13.22 4.33
CA LEU A 162 1.67 -12.77 4.57
C LEU A 162 1.96 -11.41 3.92
N GLY A 163 1.70 -11.28 2.61
CA GLY A 163 1.94 -10.03 1.91
C GLY A 163 0.97 -8.92 2.31
N GLY A 164 -0.24 -9.25 2.72
CA GLY A 164 -1.24 -8.35 3.28
C GLY A 164 -0.75 -7.65 4.55
N ALA A 165 -0.18 -8.44 5.46
CA ALA A 165 0.40 -7.94 6.70
C ALA A 165 1.70 -7.14 6.45
N LEU A 166 2.48 -7.53 5.45
CA LEU A 166 3.75 -6.88 5.12
C LEU A 166 3.60 -5.58 4.33
N ALA A 167 2.72 -5.56 3.32
CA ALA A 167 2.58 -4.45 2.38
C ALA A 167 1.43 -3.49 2.72
N GLY A 168 0.39 -3.98 3.41
CA GLY A 168 -0.76 -3.16 3.77
C GLY A 168 -0.39 -2.06 4.76
N ARG A 169 -0.84 -0.84 4.48
CA ARG A 169 -0.85 0.26 5.44
C ARG A 169 -2.25 0.37 6.06
N TYR A 170 -2.32 0.25 7.38
CA TYR A 170 -3.58 0.28 8.14
C TYR A 170 -3.61 1.50 9.03
N VAL A 171 -4.55 2.40 8.77
CA VAL A 171 -4.75 3.63 9.55
C VAL A 171 -6.05 3.50 10.32
N TRP A 172 -5.90 3.29 11.63
CA TRP A 172 -7.03 3.26 12.55
C TRP A 172 -7.58 4.67 12.78
N GLN A 173 -8.89 4.81 12.69
CA GLN A 173 -9.69 5.96 13.10
C GLN A 173 -10.79 5.47 14.05
N HIS A 174 -11.40 6.33 14.85
CA HIS A 174 -12.31 5.93 15.94
C HIS A 174 -13.35 4.85 15.57
N ARG A 175 -13.96 4.93 14.38
CA ARG A 175 -14.93 3.94 13.86
C ARG A 175 -14.57 3.36 12.50
N ALA A 176 -13.35 3.59 12.03
CA ALA A 176 -12.94 3.19 10.70
C ALA A 176 -11.51 2.67 10.67
N VAL A 177 -11.22 1.78 9.73
CA VAL A 177 -9.85 1.42 9.36
C VAL A 177 -9.70 1.74 7.89
N PHE A 178 -8.74 2.60 7.58
CA PHE A 178 -8.36 2.92 6.22
C PHE A 178 -7.18 2.04 5.84
N VAL A 179 -7.30 1.34 4.72
CA VAL A 179 -6.32 0.37 4.26
C VAL A 179 -5.82 0.83 2.90
N VAL A 180 -4.50 0.81 2.72
CA VAL A 180 -3.86 1.17 1.46
C VAL A 180 -2.77 0.16 1.10
N TYR A 181 -2.74 -0.25 -0.16
CA TYR A 181 -1.77 -1.15 -0.75
C TYR A 181 -1.09 -0.47 -1.93
N PRO A 182 0.23 -0.32 -1.92
CA PRO A 182 0.96 0.12 -3.11
C PRO A 182 1.00 -1.01 -4.14
N VAL A 183 0.53 -0.71 -5.35
CA VAL A 183 0.52 -1.63 -6.47
C VAL A 183 1.89 -1.56 -7.15
N PRO A 184 2.72 -2.61 -7.11
CA PRO A 184 4.05 -2.57 -7.70
C PRO A 184 3.94 -2.50 -9.22
N GLU A 185 4.75 -1.66 -9.85
CA GLU A 185 5.06 -1.74 -11.29
C GLU A 185 6.39 -2.48 -11.48
N LYS A 186 7.40 -2.06 -10.73
CA LYS A 186 8.69 -2.74 -10.58
C LYS A 186 9.24 -2.42 -9.20
N VAL A 187 9.34 -3.39 -8.29
CA VAL A 187 9.74 -3.13 -6.91
C VAL A 187 10.65 -4.23 -6.38
N HIS A 188 11.84 -3.85 -5.91
CA HIS A 188 12.70 -4.74 -5.14
C HIS A 188 12.14 -4.89 -3.73
N PHE A 189 11.94 -6.13 -3.28
CA PHE A 189 11.30 -6.41 -2.01
C PHE A 189 12.04 -5.80 -0.81
N PHE A 190 13.38 -5.80 -0.81
CA PHE A 190 14.15 -5.16 0.27
C PHE A 190 13.96 -3.64 0.31
N ASN A 191 13.94 -2.99 -0.85
CA ASN A 191 13.71 -1.55 -0.92
C ASN A 191 12.30 -1.20 -0.44
N TRP A 192 11.30 -2.03 -0.74
CA TRP A 192 9.95 -1.84 -0.22
C TRP A 192 9.93 -1.79 1.32
N ARG A 193 10.68 -2.65 2.01
CA ARG A 193 10.75 -2.62 3.49
C ARG A 193 11.26 -1.28 4.01
N ASP A 194 12.30 -0.74 3.39
CA ASP A 194 12.84 0.60 3.70
C ASP A 194 11.83 1.71 3.40
N ILE A 195 11.18 1.66 2.24
CA ILE A 195 10.14 2.61 1.81
C ILE A 195 8.99 2.61 2.82
N LYS A 196 8.48 1.43 3.19
CA LYS A 196 7.39 1.29 4.17
C LYS A 196 7.76 1.95 5.50
N GLN A 197 8.98 1.71 6.00
CA GLN A 197 9.45 2.34 7.23
C GLN A 197 9.50 3.87 7.11
N LYS A 198 10.05 4.41 6.01
CA LYS A 198 10.15 5.86 5.79
C LYS A 198 8.81 6.54 5.59
N THR A 199 7.79 5.80 5.16
CA THR A 199 6.44 6.34 4.94
C THR A 199 5.54 6.27 6.16
N TYR A 200 5.98 5.63 7.24
CA TYR A 200 5.25 5.59 8.50
C TYR A 200 5.43 6.93 9.24
N ALA A 201 4.53 7.86 8.94
CA ALA A 201 4.45 9.17 9.58
C ALA A 201 3.59 9.13 10.86
N GLU A 202 3.65 10.23 11.62
CA GLU A 202 2.74 10.47 12.75
C GLU A 202 1.28 10.26 12.34
N ARG A 203 0.49 9.66 13.24
CA ARG A 203 -0.91 9.33 12.98
C ARG A 203 -1.74 10.61 12.92
N LEU A 204 -2.17 10.97 11.71
CA LEU A 204 -3.08 12.08 11.47
C LEU A 204 -4.55 11.66 11.63
N ASN A 205 -5.39 12.63 11.98
CA ASN A 205 -6.84 12.50 11.86
C ASN A 205 -7.22 12.78 10.40
N TYR A 206 -7.65 11.74 9.68
CA TYR A 206 -8.04 11.87 8.29
C TYR A 206 -9.56 11.99 8.17
N LEU A 207 -10.01 12.83 7.21
CA LEU A 207 -11.42 13.09 6.94
C LEU A 207 -12.11 11.88 6.30
N SER A 208 -11.37 11.14 5.47
CA SER A 208 -11.85 9.99 4.70
C SER A 208 -10.67 9.10 4.28
N VAL A 209 -10.96 7.94 3.68
CA VAL A 209 -9.91 7.11 3.08
C VAL A 209 -9.22 7.82 1.91
N GLN A 210 -9.94 8.63 1.14
CA GLN A 210 -9.37 9.42 0.03
C GLN A 210 -8.34 10.41 0.56
N ASN A 211 -8.65 11.07 1.68
CA ASN A 211 -7.71 11.96 2.36
C ASN A 211 -6.48 11.20 2.88
N ALA A 212 -6.67 9.99 3.43
CA ALA A 212 -5.56 9.16 3.89
C ALA A 212 -4.67 8.64 2.75
N VAL A 213 -5.25 8.18 1.64
CA VAL A 213 -4.48 7.68 0.47
C VAL A 213 -3.78 8.82 -0.27
N ALA A 214 -4.41 9.99 -0.39
CA ALA A 214 -3.79 11.17 -0.98
C ALA A 214 -2.60 11.64 -0.13
N HIS A 215 -2.71 11.66 1.19
CA HIS A 215 -1.54 11.95 2.03
C HIS A 215 -0.45 10.87 1.88
N TYR A 216 -0.86 9.59 1.85
CA TYR A 216 0.11 8.52 1.69
C TYR A 216 0.87 8.60 0.36
N SER A 217 0.22 8.98 -0.74
CA SER A 217 0.89 9.14 -2.04
C SER A 217 1.98 10.21 -1.99
N VAL A 218 1.75 11.32 -1.28
CA VAL A 218 2.77 12.37 -1.05
C VAL A 218 3.96 11.82 -0.29
N VAL A 219 3.71 11.15 0.84
CA VAL A 219 4.80 10.62 1.67
C VAL A 219 5.56 9.51 0.94
N LEU A 220 4.87 8.67 0.17
CA LEU A 220 5.47 7.64 -0.66
C LEU A 220 6.36 8.25 -1.75
N ALA A 221 5.86 9.22 -2.50
CA ALA A 221 6.62 9.90 -3.56
C ALA A 221 7.88 10.58 -3.00
N GLU A 222 7.77 11.26 -1.85
CA GLU A 222 8.91 11.87 -1.17
C GLU A 222 9.93 10.84 -0.66
N ALA A 223 9.48 9.68 -0.16
CA ALA A 223 10.37 8.60 0.26
C ALA A 223 11.13 8.01 -0.93
N MET A 224 10.45 7.80 -2.06
CA MET A 224 11.06 7.33 -3.30
C MET A 224 12.05 8.34 -3.87
N ARG A 225 11.71 9.63 -3.90
CA ARG A 225 12.62 10.72 -4.29
C ARG A 225 13.91 10.70 -3.47
N LYS A 226 13.79 10.63 -2.14
CA LYS A 226 14.96 10.55 -1.24
C LYS A 226 15.82 9.32 -1.53
N MET A 227 15.20 8.18 -1.84
CA MET A 227 15.93 6.97 -2.19
C MET A 227 16.65 7.10 -3.53
N ALA A 228 15.98 7.67 -4.55
CA ALA A 228 16.55 7.93 -5.87
C ALA A 228 17.78 8.84 -5.80
N VAL A 229 17.73 9.90 -5.00
CA VAL A 229 18.89 10.79 -4.80
C VAL A 229 20.05 10.08 -4.08
N SER A 230 19.74 9.13 -3.19
CA SER A 230 20.75 8.42 -2.38
C SER A 230 21.34 7.16 -3.01
N ARG A 231 20.75 6.65 -4.11
CA ARG A 231 21.10 5.35 -4.71
C ARG A 231 21.17 5.49 -6.23
N LEU A 232 22.34 5.19 -6.80
CA LEU A 232 22.62 5.29 -8.24
C LEU A 232 21.67 4.44 -9.11
N ASP A 233 21.30 3.23 -8.65
CA ASP A 233 20.50 2.27 -9.42
C ASP A 233 19.03 2.16 -8.96
N PHE A 234 18.45 3.25 -8.43
CA PHE A 234 17.07 3.22 -7.95
C PHE A 234 16.05 3.16 -9.10
N SER A 235 15.46 1.99 -9.31
CA SER A 235 14.47 1.77 -10.36
C SER A 235 13.07 1.39 -9.85
N ASP A 236 12.80 1.50 -8.54
CA ASP A 236 11.50 1.09 -8.01
C ASP A 236 10.39 2.05 -8.47
N ARG A 237 9.23 1.49 -8.81
CA ARG A 237 8.05 2.18 -9.31
C ARG A 237 6.78 1.48 -8.83
N PHE A 238 5.75 2.29 -8.59
CA PHE A 238 4.40 1.85 -8.24
C PHE A 238 3.42 2.51 -9.19
N SER A 239 2.50 1.74 -9.75
CA SER A 239 1.53 2.30 -10.69
C SER A 239 0.38 3.00 -9.96
N ASN A 240 -0.11 2.39 -8.87
CA ASN A 240 -1.30 2.83 -8.18
C ASN A 240 -1.20 2.61 -6.67
N LEU A 241 -2.10 3.26 -5.92
CA LEU A 241 -2.45 2.90 -4.56
C LEU A 241 -3.87 2.33 -4.55
N ALA A 242 -4.00 1.04 -4.26
CA ALA A 242 -5.29 0.42 -4.01
C ALA A 242 -5.72 0.70 -2.57
N TYR A 243 -6.88 1.32 -2.38
CA TYR A 243 -7.32 1.73 -1.05
C TYR A 243 -8.76 1.35 -0.78
N PHE A 244 -9.07 1.18 0.51
CA PHE A 244 -10.42 1.00 0.97
C PHE A 244 -10.60 1.31 2.45
N SER A 245 -11.85 1.37 2.89
CA SER A 245 -12.21 1.63 4.28
C SER A 245 -13.14 0.56 4.82
N LEU A 246 -12.87 0.10 6.03
CA LEU A 246 -13.78 -0.69 6.85
C LEU A 246 -14.37 0.22 7.94
N PHE A 247 -15.67 0.14 8.18
CA PHE A 247 -16.36 0.89 9.23
C PHE A 247 -17.05 -0.06 10.21
N LYS A 248 -16.97 0.27 11.49
CA LYS A 248 -17.59 -0.52 12.55
C LYS A 248 -19.08 -0.16 12.67
N THR A 249 -19.94 -1.13 12.36
CA THR A 249 -21.40 -1.05 12.52
C THR A 249 -21.84 -2.07 13.57
N GLY A 250 -22.12 -1.61 14.79
CA GLY A 250 -22.31 -2.49 15.94
C GLY A 250 -21.04 -3.27 16.26
N ASN A 251 -21.14 -4.61 16.29
CA ASN A 251 -19.99 -5.51 16.51
C ASN A 251 -19.32 -5.98 15.21
N GLN A 252 -19.82 -5.59 14.04
CA GLN A 252 -19.30 -6.04 12.75
C GLN A 252 -18.58 -4.91 12.02
N TRP A 253 -17.50 -5.26 11.32
CA TRP A 253 -16.83 -4.37 10.38
C TRP A 253 -17.43 -4.57 8.98
N LYS A 254 -17.71 -3.48 8.29
CA LYS A 254 -18.28 -3.49 6.94
C LYS A 254 -17.46 -2.60 6.00
N PRO A 255 -17.25 -3.00 4.75
CA PRO A 255 -16.68 -2.11 3.75
C PRO A 255 -17.61 -0.91 3.49
N SER A 256 -17.03 0.24 3.20
CA SER A 256 -17.75 1.48 2.82
C SER A 256 -17.28 2.08 1.49
N SER A 257 -16.03 2.53 1.40
CA SER A 257 -15.44 3.16 0.22
C SER A 257 -14.15 2.46 -0.21
N ALA A 258 -13.90 2.41 -1.52
CA ALA A 258 -12.68 1.87 -2.12
C ALA A 258 -12.36 2.55 -3.45
N GLY A 259 -11.12 2.41 -3.90
CA GLY A 259 -10.69 2.92 -5.19
C GLY A 259 -9.23 2.58 -5.51
N LEU A 260 -8.80 3.05 -6.67
CA LEU A 260 -7.41 3.06 -7.10
C LEU A 260 -7.02 4.52 -7.32
N LEU A 261 -5.92 4.95 -6.73
CA LEU A 261 -5.31 6.24 -7.03
C LEU A 261 -4.10 6.00 -7.93
N ASN A 262 -4.14 6.53 -9.15
CA ASN A 262 -2.96 6.58 -10.01
C ASN A 262 -1.94 7.54 -9.39
N ILE A 263 -0.74 7.05 -9.10
CA ILE A 263 0.33 7.85 -8.49
C ILE A 263 1.46 8.17 -9.46
N GLN A 264 1.36 7.73 -10.71
CA GLN A 264 2.39 7.97 -11.73
C GLN A 264 2.75 9.45 -11.87
N PRO A 265 1.80 10.42 -11.94
CA PRO A 265 2.18 11.83 -12.07
C PRO A 265 3.02 12.35 -10.88
N LEU A 266 2.74 11.85 -9.67
CA LEU A 266 3.50 12.22 -8.48
C LEU A 266 4.90 11.58 -8.50
N LEU A 267 5.01 10.34 -8.99
CA LEU A 267 6.28 9.65 -9.11
C LEU A 267 7.15 10.26 -10.23
N ASP A 268 6.54 10.68 -11.35
CA ASP A 268 7.24 11.36 -12.42
C ASP A 268 7.81 12.70 -11.94
N MET A 269 7.02 13.49 -11.21
CA MET A 269 7.51 14.71 -10.55
C MET A 269 8.64 14.38 -9.55
N ALA A 270 8.45 13.37 -8.70
CA ALA A 270 9.44 12.97 -7.71
C ALA A 270 10.78 12.55 -8.32
N LEU A 271 10.77 11.92 -9.49
CA LEU A 271 11.93 11.22 -10.04
C LEU A 271 12.53 11.96 -11.25
N GLY A 272 11.78 12.84 -11.91
CA GLY A 272 12.24 13.69 -13.00
C GLY A 272 13.00 14.94 -12.53
N GLN A 273 12.49 15.63 -11.50
CA GLN A 273 13.10 16.83 -10.93
C GLN A 273 13.21 16.73 -9.39
N PRO A 274 14.14 15.90 -8.87
CA PRO A 274 14.14 15.54 -7.45
C PRO A 274 14.40 16.69 -6.48
N HIS A 275 14.97 17.81 -6.92
CA HIS A 275 15.23 18.95 -6.03
C HIS A 275 14.02 19.89 -5.95
N GLU A 276 13.41 20.20 -7.08
CA GLU A 276 12.20 21.03 -7.18
C GLU A 276 10.99 20.34 -6.52
N ALA A 277 10.81 19.05 -6.76
CA ALA A 277 9.72 18.25 -6.18
C ALA A 277 9.73 18.20 -4.65
N ALA A 278 10.92 18.32 -4.03
CA ALA A 278 11.06 18.31 -2.57
C ALA A 278 10.23 19.42 -1.90
N LYS A 279 10.14 20.59 -2.55
CA LYS A 279 9.39 21.72 -2.02
C LYS A 279 7.88 21.47 -2.08
N VAL A 280 7.41 20.91 -3.19
CA VAL A 280 6.00 20.55 -3.38
C VAL A 280 5.56 19.57 -2.30
N PHE A 281 6.30 18.46 -2.13
CA PHE A 281 5.95 17.45 -1.13
C PHE A 281 6.05 17.97 0.31
N GLN A 282 7.01 18.85 0.61
CA GLN A 282 7.09 19.52 1.92
C GLN A 282 5.81 20.34 2.21
N VAL A 283 5.36 21.13 1.24
CA VAL A 283 4.15 21.95 1.38
C VAL A 283 2.93 21.05 1.53
N TRP A 284 2.76 20.04 0.67
CA TRP A 284 1.62 19.13 0.71
C TRP A 284 1.51 18.35 2.02
N ASP A 285 2.60 17.75 2.49
CA ASP A 285 2.66 17.08 3.78
C ASP A 285 2.30 18.04 4.94
N TYR A 286 2.80 19.28 4.90
CA TYR A 286 2.41 20.29 5.89
C TYR A 286 0.90 20.58 5.87
N LEU A 287 0.27 20.64 4.70
CA LEU A 287 -1.16 20.92 4.57
C LEU A 287 -2.01 19.78 5.12
N PHE A 288 -1.63 18.51 4.87
CA PHE A 288 -2.29 17.37 5.49
C PHE A 288 -2.15 17.39 7.01
N ARG A 289 -0.94 17.66 7.53
CA ARG A 289 -0.71 17.77 8.97
C ARG A 289 -1.53 18.90 9.58
N ARG A 290 -1.56 20.07 8.95
CA ARG A 290 -2.34 21.21 9.44
C ARG A 290 -3.84 20.94 9.36
N GLY A 291 -4.32 20.36 8.27
CA GLY A 291 -5.73 20.04 8.08
C GLY A 291 -6.24 18.86 8.92
N SER A 292 -5.33 18.11 9.56
CA SER A 292 -5.71 17.13 10.59
C SER A 292 -6.12 17.78 11.93
N VAL A 293 -5.94 19.09 12.08
CA VAL A 293 -6.35 19.87 13.25
C VAL A 293 -7.76 20.42 13.05
N ARG A 294 -8.57 20.36 14.10
CA ARG A 294 -9.94 20.85 14.09
C ARG A 294 -10.02 22.33 13.69
N GLY A 295 -10.91 22.64 12.74
CA GLY A 295 -11.08 23.97 12.16
C GLY A 295 -10.12 24.31 11.02
N CYS A 296 -9.33 23.35 10.55
CA CYS A 296 -8.41 23.48 9.40
C CYS A 296 -8.67 22.44 8.31
N GLU A 297 -9.78 21.69 8.40
CA GLU A 297 -10.07 20.52 7.58
C GLU A 297 -10.14 20.86 6.08
N ASP A 298 -10.54 22.08 5.72
CA ASP A 298 -10.63 22.54 4.33
C ASP A 298 -9.26 22.58 3.62
N LEU A 299 -8.15 22.74 4.36
CA LEU A 299 -6.79 22.59 3.80
C LEU A 299 -6.55 21.15 3.32
N ALA A 300 -6.88 20.18 4.17
CA ALA A 300 -6.70 18.77 3.87
C ALA A 300 -7.67 18.30 2.76
N GLU A 301 -8.90 18.81 2.76
CA GLU A 301 -9.89 18.53 1.72
C GLU A 301 -9.42 19.04 0.34
N ALA A 302 -9.02 20.31 0.24
CA ALA A 302 -8.66 20.90 -1.05
C ALA A 302 -7.41 20.26 -1.67
N ILE A 303 -6.39 19.94 -0.87
CA ILE A 303 -5.22 19.23 -1.39
C ILE A 303 -5.53 17.77 -1.75
N THR A 304 -6.48 17.13 -1.04
CA THR A 304 -6.96 15.80 -1.40
C THR A 304 -7.60 15.82 -2.78
N GLU A 305 -8.50 16.77 -3.04
CA GLU A 305 -9.16 16.89 -4.35
C GLU A 305 -8.16 17.12 -5.49
N LEU A 306 -7.18 18.01 -5.29
CA LEU A 306 -6.13 18.27 -6.26
C LEU A 306 -5.29 17.02 -6.57
N ILE A 307 -4.89 16.25 -5.55
CA ILE A 307 -4.08 15.04 -5.74
C ILE A 307 -4.90 13.91 -6.38
N MET A 308 -6.15 13.75 -5.95
CA MET A 308 -7.02 12.66 -6.43
C MET A 308 -7.53 12.90 -7.85
N SER A 309 -7.65 14.16 -8.27
CA SER A 309 -8.19 14.55 -9.57
C SER A 309 -7.56 15.88 -10.02
N PRO A 310 -6.31 15.88 -10.49
CA PRO A 310 -5.63 17.12 -10.88
C PRO A 310 -6.37 17.81 -12.03
N SER A 311 -6.76 19.07 -11.81
CA SER A 311 -7.45 19.91 -12.79
C SER A 311 -7.23 21.38 -12.45
N LEU A 312 -7.43 22.28 -13.42
CA LEU A 312 -7.34 23.72 -13.18
C LEU A 312 -8.35 24.18 -12.11
N GLU A 313 -9.56 23.60 -12.10
CA GLU A 313 -10.59 23.88 -11.10
C GLU A 313 -10.13 23.49 -9.69
N ASN A 314 -9.59 22.28 -9.53
CA ASN A 314 -9.11 21.82 -8.22
C ASN A 314 -7.84 22.57 -7.79
N LEU A 315 -6.98 22.99 -8.72
CA LEU A 315 -5.84 23.85 -8.44
C LEU A 315 -6.28 25.24 -7.98
N GLU A 316 -7.26 25.84 -8.63
CA GLU A 316 -7.85 27.12 -8.22
C GLU A 316 -8.45 27.02 -6.81
N ARG A 317 -9.24 25.96 -6.54
CA ARG A 317 -9.83 25.71 -5.23
C ARG A 317 -8.76 25.56 -4.15
N HIS A 318 -7.73 24.75 -4.41
CA HIS A 318 -6.58 24.56 -3.54
C HIS A 318 -5.88 25.90 -3.24
N ASN A 319 -5.57 26.70 -4.26
CA ASN A 319 -4.89 27.98 -4.11
C ASN A 319 -5.74 28.98 -3.31
N ARG A 320 -7.05 29.07 -3.59
CA ARG A 320 -7.97 29.94 -2.84
C ARG A 320 -8.01 29.57 -1.35
N VAL A 321 -8.01 28.28 -1.02
CA VAL A 321 -7.97 27.83 0.37
C VAL A 321 -6.62 28.21 0.99
N LEU A 322 -5.51 27.86 0.34
CA LEU A 322 -4.16 28.14 0.85
C LEU A 322 -3.91 29.65 1.11
N ILE A 323 -4.32 30.51 0.19
CA ILE A 323 -4.14 31.97 0.30
C ILE A 323 -4.87 32.53 1.52
N ARG A 324 -6.08 32.04 1.84
CA ARG A 324 -6.80 32.48 3.06
C ARG A 324 -5.99 32.21 4.32
N TYR A 325 -5.32 31.07 4.40
CA TYR A 325 -4.46 30.72 5.54
C TYR A 325 -3.13 31.48 5.54
N ILE A 326 -2.57 31.79 4.37
CA ILE A 326 -1.37 32.65 4.29
C ILE A 326 -1.71 34.06 4.80
N ALA A 327 -2.79 34.66 4.29
CA ALA A 327 -3.24 36.00 4.70
C ALA A 327 -3.60 36.07 6.19
N GLY A 328 -4.21 35.01 6.73
CA GLY A 328 -4.54 34.87 8.15
C GLY A 328 -3.36 34.51 9.06
N LYS A 329 -2.11 34.46 8.57
CA LYS A 329 -0.90 33.99 9.28
C LYS A 329 -0.97 32.54 9.80
N GLY A 330 -1.88 31.73 9.25
CA GLY A 330 -2.04 30.31 9.57
C GLY A 330 -0.98 29.40 8.92
N VAL A 331 -0.28 29.88 7.89
CA VAL A 331 0.79 29.18 7.15
C VAL A 331 2.07 30.01 7.18
N ARG A 332 3.18 29.44 7.68
CA ARG A 332 4.50 30.09 7.70
C ARG A 332 5.11 30.15 6.30
N ALA A 333 5.93 31.17 6.01
CA ALA A 333 6.60 31.35 4.71
C ALA A 333 7.38 30.10 4.24
N MET A 334 8.02 29.38 5.17
CA MET A 334 8.73 28.13 4.86
C MET A 334 7.81 27.01 4.34
N ASN A 335 6.50 27.12 4.50
CA ASN A 335 5.50 26.13 4.07
C ASN A 335 4.63 26.69 2.92
N GLN A 336 5.15 27.65 2.17
CA GLN A 336 4.52 28.19 0.96
C GLN A 336 5.28 27.70 -0.27
N TYR A 337 4.61 27.69 -1.42
CA TYR A 337 5.25 27.38 -2.70
C TYR A 337 6.24 28.47 -3.10
N THR A 338 7.35 28.06 -3.72
CA THR A 338 8.19 28.91 -4.57
C THR A 338 7.68 28.92 -6.00
N GLU A 339 8.17 29.84 -6.83
CA GLU A 339 7.81 29.91 -8.25
C GLU A 339 8.06 28.57 -8.97
N GLU A 340 9.21 27.94 -8.72
CA GLU A 340 9.58 26.65 -9.30
C GLU A 340 8.61 25.55 -8.87
N SER A 341 8.27 25.49 -7.57
CA SER A 341 7.33 24.48 -7.08
C SER A 341 5.90 24.67 -7.60
N VAL A 342 5.49 25.91 -7.95
CA VAL A 342 4.20 26.14 -8.62
C VAL A 342 4.23 25.58 -10.04
N LYS A 343 5.34 25.75 -10.78
CA LYS A 343 5.49 25.19 -12.14
C LYS A 343 5.39 23.67 -12.14
N GLU A 344 5.98 23.01 -11.15
CA GLU A 344 5.86 21.54 -11.00
C GLU A 344 4.41 21.10 -10.72
N VAL A 345 3.69 21.82 -9.85
CA VAL A 345 2.26 21.52 -9.60
C VAL A 345 1.42 21.72 -10.86
N MET A 346 1.72 22.75 -11.66
CA MET A 346 1.00 23.01 -12.92
C MET A 346 1.23 21.89 -13.95
N GLN A 347 2.44 21.35 -14.06
CA GLN A 347 2.72 20.23 -14.98
C GLN A 347 1.84 19.00 -14.68
N ILE A 348 1.58 18.70 -13.41
CA ILE A 348 0.67 17.61 -13.03
C ILE A 348 -0.76 17.87 -13.53
N VAL A 349 -1.21 19.13 -13.44
CA VAL A 349 -2.55 19.55 -13.87
C VAL A 349 -2.65 19.53 -15.40
N ASP A 350 -1.66 20.07 -16.09
CA ASP A 350 -1.64 20.17 -17.56
C ASP A 350 -1.57 18.78 -18.22
N ASN A 351 -0.86 17.82 -17.62
CA ASN A 351 -0.78 16.44 -18.09
C ASN A 351 -2.03 15.60 -17.78
N SER A 352 -3.02 16.16 -17.07
CA SER A 352 -4.27 15.49 -16.68
C SER A 352 -5.48 15.92 -17.54
N VAL A 353 -5.29 16.88 -18.46
CA VAL A 353 -6.26 17.33 -19.47
C VAL A 353 -5.97 16.63 -20.79
#